data_AF-A0A674P8V3-F1
#
_entry.id   AF-A0A674P8V3-F1
#
_cell.length_a   1.000
_cell.length_b   1.000
_cell.length_c   1.000
_cell.angle_alpha   90.00
_cell.angle_beta   90.00
_cell.angle_gamma   90.00
#
_symmetry.space_group_name_H-M   'P 1'
#
loop_
_entity.id
_entity.type
_entity.pdbx_description
1 polymer ?
#
loop_
_entity_poly.entity_id
_entity_poly.type
_entity_poly.pdbx_seq_one_letter_code
_entity_poly.pdbx_strand_id
1 'polypeptide(L)'
;MPILTQRPQTEPTVNVTVYSRQHQFMIDTGATYSCIGKDGANLPLSPSKIRTIGFSGKKQVIPMTEPVPLQIGKIIIYASLLYSADAPNNLLGRDVLCQLQAKIKCTPEGIYFDVADEQPNRISVPMMSLTTPQVPPQVWSQHKTDVGFVKSAELQKFRTKPGVRLPYQRQYPLRPDTIEGIRSTIDGLENAGVLIKTRSVCNIPIFPIRKPNGDEYRLVHDLRAINAIVTEEIPIVPDPHTLLSNIPPGTKWFTVIDLCSAFFSVPVHPDSQYLFAFTYKNQQYTYTHLPQGFVHSPSIFNRILASDLNHLDIQSTTLMYVDDILICSKSKEQCEKDSIIVLTALAGGHKVSKKKLQFCQQTGEKLCHPGGARSRVAAPPR
;
A
#
# COMPACT_ATOMS: atom_id res chain seq x y z
N MET A 1 22.18 23.39 -13.33
CA MET A 1 22.46 24.13 -12.08
C MET A 1 21.28 23.90 -11.15
N PRO A 2 21.47 23.44 -9.89
CA PRO A 2 20.35 23.29 -8.97
C PRO A 2 19.82 24.69 -8.61
N ILE A 3 18.53 24.90 -8.88
CA ILE A 3 17.85 26.17 -8.64
C ILE A 3 17.28 26.11 -7.22
N LEU A 4 17.73 27.06 -6.37
CA LEU A 4 17.34 27.32 -4.97
C LEU A 4 18.06 26.50 -3.88
N THR A 5 19.20 27.05 -3.44
CA THR A 5 19.84 26.76 -2.14
C THR A 5 19.25 27.69 -1.07
N GLN A 6 18.60 27.16 -0.03
CA GLN A 6 18.28 27.94 1.18
C GLN A 6 19.06 27.42 2.39
N ARG A 7 19.56 28.35 3.20
CA ARG A 7 20.41 28.13 4.38
C ARG A 7 19.60 27.61 5.59
N PRO A 8 20.25 26.95 6.57
CA PRO A 8 19.57 26.22 7.64
C PRO A 8 19.21 27.14 8.81
N GLN A 9 18.09 27.87 8.74
CA GLN A 9 17.41 28.40 9.95
C GLN A 9 15.87 28.55 9.83
N THR A 10 15.24 28.20 8.70
CA THR A 10 13.79 28.39 8.51
C THR A 10 13.09 27.11 8.08
N GLU A 11 11.80 26.98 8.44
CA GLU A 11 10.91 25.92 7.94
C GLU A 11 11.06 25.73 6.43
N PRO A 12 11.05 24.48 5.91
CA PRO A 12 11.34 24.19 4.51
C PRO A 12 10.24 24.76 3.62
N THR A 13 10.47 25.96 3.10
CA THR A 13 9.50 26.73 2.35
C THR A 13 9.99 27.00 0.93
N VAL A 14 9.05 27.07 -0.01
CA VAL A 14 9.31 27.36 -1.42
C VAL A 14 8.36 28.46 -1.89
N ASN A 15 8.86 29.32 -2.78
CA ASN A 15 8.04 30.34 -3.41
C ASN A 15 7.26 29.74 -4.57
N VAL A 16 5.94 29.86 -4.50
CA VAL A 16 5.00 29.40 -5.52
C VAL A 16 4.24 30.62 -6.03
N THR A 17 4.30 30.88 -7.34
CA THR A 17 3.46 31.88 -7.97
C THR A 17 2.13 31.24 -8.35
N VAL A 18 1.04 31.72 -7.76
CA VAL A 18 -0.33 31.33 -8.11
C VAL A 18 -0.92 32.44 -8.96
N TYR A 19 -1.24 32.13 -10.23
CA TYR A 19 -1.52 33.13 -11.26
C TYR A 19 -0.39 34.16 -11.42
N SER A 20 -0.51 35.32 -10.77
CA SER A 20 0.43 36.45 -10.85
C SER A 20 1.00 36.87 -9.49
N ARG A 21 0.65 36.17 -8.41
CA ARG A 21 1.07 36.50 -7.05
C ARG A 21 1.95 35.40 -6.48
N GLN A 22 3.08 35.80 -5.92
CA GLN A 22 4.02 34.88 -5.28
C GLN A 22 3.63 34.70 -3.80
N HIS A 23 3.55 33.44 -3.39
CA HIS A 23 3.22 33.03 -2.04
C HIS A 23 4.29 32.06 -1.54
N GLN A 24 4.58 32.13 -0.25
CA GLN A 24 5.48 31.16 0.39
C GLN A 24 4.65 29.95 0.82
N PHE A 25 5.07 28.75 0.41
CA PHE A 25 4.47 27.48 0.79
C PHE A 25 5.46 26.65 1.59
N MET A 26 5.03 26.14 2.73
CA MET A 26 5.78 25.14 3.48
C MET A 26 5.61 23.76 2.83
N ILE A 27 6.71 23.05 2.67
CA ILE A 27 6.72 21.69 2.13
C ILE A 27 6.27 20.73 3.25
N ASP A 28 5.12 20.09 3.07
CA ASP A 28 4.56 19.16 4.04
C ASP A 28 4.25 17.80 3.38
N THR A 29 5.16 16.84 3.57
CA THR A 29 4.97 15.46 3.07
C THR A 29 3.91 14.67 3.85
N GLY A 30 3.49 15.16 5.02
CA GLY A 30 2.42 14.63 5.85
C GLY A 30 1.04 15.04 5.32
N ALA A 31 0.92 16.25 4.77
CA ALA A 31 -0.30 16.75 4.16
C ALA A 31 -0.70 15.96 2.90
N THR A 32 -1.96 15.55 2.83
CA THR A 32 -2.51 14.86 1.65
C THR A 32 -2.77 15.83 0.51
N TYR A 33 -3.26 17.02 0.82
CA TYR A 33 -3.64 18.05 -0.12
C TYR A 33 -2.85 19.32 0.16
N SER A 34 -2.57 20.06 -0.90
CA SER A 34 -1.98 21.38 -0.82
C SER A 34 -3.06 22.38 -0.39
N CYS A 35 -2.67 23.33 0.44
CA CYS A 35 -3.59 24.28 1.08
C CYS A 35 -3.08 25.69 0.89
N ILE A 36 -3.97 26.61 0.57
CA ILE A 36 -3.73 28.04 0.59
C ILE A 36 -4.60 28.69 1.66
N GLY A 37 -3.97 29.54 2.46
CA GLY A 37 -4.60 30.27 3.55
C GLY A 37 -5.45 31.44 3.06
N LYS A 38 -5.56 32.46 3.91
CA LYS A 38 -6.18 33.77 3.63
C LYS A 38 -5.79 34.39 2.28
N ASP A 39 -4.59 34.13 1.80
CA ASP A 39 -4.09 34.60 0.50
C ASP A 39 -4.89 34.08 -0.70
N GLY A 40 -5.57 32.94 -0.55
CA GLY A 40 -6.39 32.31 -1.58
C GLY A 40 -7.83 32.81 -1.64
N ALA A 41 -8.22 33.82 -0.86
CA ALA A 41 -9.61 34.26 -0.73
C ALA A 41 -10.30 34.66 -2.04
N ASN A 42 -9.52 35.13 -3.01
CA ASN A 42 -10.02 35.57 -4.32
C ASN A 42 -9.86 34.50 -5.41
N LEU A 43 -9.40 33.30 -5.08
CA LEU A 43 -9.30 32.22 -6.07
C LEU A 43 -10.70 31.65 -6.35
N PRO A 44 -10.99 31.29 -7.62
CA PRO A 44 -12.28 30.69 -7.96
C PRO A 44 -12.45 29.37 -7.20
N LEU A 45 -13.55 29.23 -6.47
CA LEU A 45 -13.87 28.02 -5.73
C LEU A 45 -14.66 27.05 -6.60
N SER A 46 -14.24 25.80 -6.61
CA SER A 46 -14.99 24.71 -7.21
C SER A 46 -16.18 24.31 -6.32
N PRO A 47 -17.21 23.65 -6.86
CA PRO A 47 -18.29 23.07 -6.05
C PRO A 47 -17.82 21.92 -5.14
N SER A 48 -16.59 21.42 -5.31
CA SER A 48 -16.04 20.30 -4.55
C SER A 48 -15.61 20.70 -3.14
N LYS A 49 -15.96 19.87 -2.16
CA LYS A 49 -15.54 20.02 -0.76
C LYS A 49 -14.93 18.73 -0.25
N ILE A 50 -13.86 18.83 0.54
CA ILE A 50 -13.17 17.67 1.10
C ILE A 50 -13.34 17.64 2.61
N ARG A 51 -13.67 16.45 3.13
CA ARG A 51 -13.63 16.16 4.57
C ARG A 51 -12.19 15.86 4.95
N THR A 52 -11.57 16.74 5.74
CA THR A 52 -10.18 16.61 6.17
C THR A 52 -10.06 16.81 7.68
N ILE A 53 -8.95 16.36 8.26
CA ILE A 53 -8.58 16.66 9.64
C ILE A 53 -7.53 17.75 9.55
N GLY A 54 -7.86 18.95 10.03
CA GLY A 54 -6.93 20.08 10.02
C GLY A 54 -5.83 19.93 11.07
N PHE A 55 -4.89 20.88 11.09
CA PHE A 55 -3.79 20.92 12.07
C PHE A 55 -4.26 20.87 13.54
N SER A 56 -5.46 21.36 13.82
CA SER A 56 -6.09 21.32 15.15
C SER A 56 -6.62 19.93 15.56
N GLY A 57 -6.47 18.91 14.72
CA GLY A 57 -7.03 17.57 14.95
C GLY A 57 -8.55 17.47 14.78
N LYS A 58 -9.23 18.57 14.46
CA LYS A 58 -10.68 18.60 14.24
C LYS A 58 -11.03 18.24 12.80
N LYS A 59 -12.08 17.43 12.63
CA LYS A 59 -12.68 17.13 11.33
C LYS A 59 -13.37 18.39 10.80
N GLN A 60 -13.04 18.78 9.58
CA GLN A 60 -13.57 19.95 8.90
C GLN A 60 -13.92 19.62 7.46
N VAL A 61 -14.85 20.38 6.88
CA VAL A 61 -15.22 20.30 5.46
C VAL A 61 -14.72 21.56 4.79
N ILE A 62 -13.67 21.42 3.98
CA ILE A 62 -12.95 22.56 3.40
C ILE A 62 -13.20 22.60 1.88
N PRO A 63 -13.53 23.77 1.30
CA PRO A 63 -13.72 23.91 -0.15
C PRO A 63 -12.39 23.81 -0.92
N MET A 64 -12.47 23.35 -2.17
CA MET A 64 -11.34 23.38 -3.11
C MET A 64 -11.47 24.53 -4.09
N THR A 65 -10.35 25.10 -4.51
CA THR A 65 -10.30 25.98 -5.68
C THR A 65 -10.59 25.18 -6.96
N GLU A 66 -11.02 25.86 -8.03
CA GLU A 66 -10.81 25.35 -9.38
C GLU A 66 -9.29 25.12 -9.62
N PRO A 67 -8.89 24.28 -10.57
CA PRO A 67 -7.47 24.08 -10.86
C PRO A 67 -6.80 25.41 -11.24
N VAL A 68 -5.85 25.85 -10.41
CA VAL A 68 -5.11 27.10 -10.60
C VAL A 68 -3.68 26.81 -11.08
N PRO A 69 -3.07 27.69 -11.90
CA PRO A 69 -1.68 27.55 -12.28
C PRO A 69 -0.77 27.84 -11.09
N LEU A 70 0.12 26.90 -10.78
CA LEU A 70 1.17 27.00 -9.78
C LEU A 70 2.52 26.99 -10.50
N GLN A 71 3.26 28.09 -10.38
CA GLN A 71 4.60 28.20 -10.93
C GLN A 71 5.65 28.13 -9.81
N ILE A 72 6.60 27.21 -9.95
CA ILE A 72 7.70 27.00 -9.01
C ILE A 72 9.01 26.98 -9.82
N GLY A 73 9.79 28.06 -9.69
CA GLY A 73 10.91 28.30 -10.60
C GLY A 73 10.43 28.40 -12.05
N LYS A 74 10.89 27.49 -12.91
CA LYS A 74 10.53 27.43 -14.34
C LYS A 74 9.33 26.52 -14.65
N ILE A 75 8.88 25.73 -13.68
CA ILE A 75 7.85 24.71 -13.90
C ILE A 75 6.49 25.30 -13.58
N ILE A 76 5.51 25.05 -14.45
CA ILE A 76 4.11 25.43 -14.26
C ILE A 76 3.25 24.16 -14.29
N ILE A 77 2.43 23.98 -13.26
CA ILE A 77 1.44 22.89 -13.16
C ILE A 77 0.07 23.46 -12.79
N TYR A 78 -0.99 22.70 -13.05
CA TYR A 78 -2.35 23.08 -12.65
C TYR A 78 -2.84 22.13 -11.56
N ALA A 79 -3.23 22.69 -10.41
CA ALA A 79 -3.74 21.90 -9.30
C ALA A 79 -4.84 22.67 -8.53
N SER A 80 -5.79 21.93 -7.98
CA SER A 80 -6.76 22.47 -7.03
C SER A 80 -6.14 22.52 -5.64
N LEU A 81 -6.31 23.65 -4.95
CA LEU A 81 -5.83 23.85 -3.58
C LEU A 81 -7.01 23.81 -2.61
N LEU A 82 -6.80 23.30 -1.40
CA LEU A 82 -7.72 23.54 -0.29
C LEU A 82 -7.64 25.02 0.09
N TYR A 83 -8.79 25.69 0.18
CA TYR A 83 -8.84 27.05 0.70
C TYR A 83 -9.34 27.05 2.14
N SER A 84 -8.50 27.48 3.07
CA SER A 84 -8.84 27.61 4.48
C SER A 84 -8.33 28.93 5.02
N ALA A 85 -9.24 29.88 5.28
CA ALA A 85 -8.88 31.19 5.84
C ALA A 85 -8.12 31.07 7.19
N ASP A 86 -8.38 30.00 7.94
CA ASP A 86 -7.79 29.70 9.24
C ASP A 86 -6.45 28.95 9.15
N ALA A 87 -5.96 28.63 7.94
CA ALA A 87 -4.66 27.96 7.79
C ALA A 87 -3.53 28.93 8.15
N PRO A 88 -2.65 28.59 9.11
CA PRO A 88 -1.59 29.49 9.57
C PRO A 88 -0.52 29.71 8.50
N ASN A 89 -0.24 28.68 7.69
CA ASN A 89 0.73 28.69 6.61
C ASN A 89 0.12 28.04 5.35
N ASN A 90 0.55 28.48 4.17
CA ASN A 90 0.27 27.75 2.93
C ASN A 90 1.10 26.45 2.91
N LEU A 91 0.51 25.35 2.45
CA LEU A 91 1.13 24.03 2.48
C LEU A 91 1.19 23.43 1.08
N LEU A 92 2.36 22.95 0.68
CA LEU A 92 2.51 22.04 -0.45
C LEU A 92 2.42 20.62 0.06
N GLY A 93 1.27 20.01 -0.17
CA GLY A 93 0.98 18.62 0.15
C GLY A 93 1.40 17.66 -0.95
N ARG A 94 1.18 16.36 -0.71
CA ARG A 94 1.59 15.30 -1.63
C ARG A 94 0.96 15.38 -3.02
N ASP A 95 -0.26 15.88 -3.13
CA ASP A 95 -0.95 16.08 -4.41
C ASP A 95 -0.13 16.90 -5.41
N VAL A 96 0.46 18.01 -4.97
CA VAL A 96 1.30 18.88 -5.79
C VAL A 96 2.74 18.39 -5.83
N LEU A 97 3.31 17.97 -4.70
CA LEU A 97 4.68 17.46 -4.65
C LEU A 97 4.90 16.25 -5.57
N CYS A 98 3.90 15.36 -5.68
CA CYS A 98 3.95 14.23 -6.59
C CYS A 98 3.84 14.64 -8.07
N GLN A 99 3.05 15.68 -8.39
CA GLN A 99 2.98 16.22 -9.75
C GLN A 99 4.31 16.83 -10.19
N LEU A 100 4.97 17.54 -9.28
CA LEU A 100 6.29 18.12 -9.49
C LEU A 100 7.41 17.07 -9.55
N GLN A 101 7.13 15.82 -9.19
CA GLN A 101 8.15 14.78 -8.99
C GLN A 101 9.28 15.25 -8.05
N ALA A 102 8.92 16.04 -7.04
CA ALA A 102 9.87 16.69 -6.16
C ALA A 102 10.71 15.68 -5.37
N LYS A 103 12.02 15.93 -5.30
CA LYS A 103 12.97 15.21 -4.46
C LYS A 103 13.37 16.12 -3.30
N ILE A 104 13.07 15.71 -2.08
CA ILE A 104 13.47 16.41 -0.86
C ILE A 104 14.72 15.73 -0.32
N LYS A 105 15.82 16.48 -0.20
CA LYS A 105 17.10 16.00 0.36
C LYS A 105 17.33 16.69 1.69
N CYS A 106 17.51 15.96 2.77
CA CYS A 106 17.84 16.53 4.07
C CYS A 106 19.33 16.32 4.35
N THR A 107 20.10 17.38 4.56
CA THR A 107 21.53 17.33 4.89
C THR A 107 21.81 18.08 6.20
N PRO A 108 23.01 17.94 6.81
CA PRO A 108 23.42 18.72 7.98
C PRO A 108 23.34 20.24 7.76
N GLU A 109 23.46 20.68 6.51
CA GLU A 109 23.40 22.09 6.09
C GLU A 109 21.98 22.58 5.76
N GLY A 110 20.96 21.73 5.81
CA GLY A 110 19.55 22.13 5.64
C GLY A 110 18.67 21.13 4.88
N ILE A 111 17.44 21.55 4.56
CA ILE A 111 16.50 20.80 3.71
C ILE A 111 16.53 21.41 2.31
N TYR A 112 16.80 20.56 1.32
CA TYR A 112 16.89 20.94 -0.09
C TYR A 112 15.72 20.36 -0.85
N PHE A 113 15.18 21.17 -1.75
CA PHE A 113 14.06 20.82 -2.61
C PHE A 113 14.53 20.86 -4.06
N ASP A 114 14.42 19.72 -4.75
CA ASP A 114 14.90 19.54 -6.12
C ASP A 114 13.72 19.09 -7.00
N VAL A 115 13.55 19.73 -8.15
CA VAL A 115 12.46 19.44 -9.09
C VAL A 115 13.09 19.08 -10.42
N ALA A 116 12.65 17.99 -11.04
CA ALA A 116 13.20 17.56 -12.33
C ALA A 116 12.85 18.60 -13.42
N ASP A 117 13.88 19.20 -14.06
CA ASP A 117 13.74 20.25 -15.09
C ASP A 117 13.35 19.67 -16.48
N GLU A 118 13.12 18.37 -16.57
CA GLU A 118 12.64 17.70 -17.77
C GLU A 118 11.41 16.89 -17.40
N GLN A 119 10.28 17.13 -18.10
CA GLN A 119 9.24 16.11 -18.14
C GLN A 119 9.94 14.86 -18.66
N PRO A 120 10.08 13.78 -17.86
CA PRO A 120 10.47 12.54 -18.44
C PRO A 120 9.33 12.25 -19.39
N ASN A 121 9.64 12.23 -20.69
CA ASN A 121 8.86 11.46 -21.65
C ASN A 121 8.34 10.23 -20.89
N ARG A 122 7.07 9.89 -21.09
CA ARG A 122 6.59 8.54 -20.75
C ARG A 122 7.41 7.56 -21.59
N ILE A 123 8.65 7.33 -21.18
CA ILE A 123 9.42 6.17 -21.50
C ILE A 123 8.71 5.15 -20.64
N SER A 124 7.73 4.49 -21.24
CA SER A 124 7.57 3.06 -21.03
C SER A 124 8.96 2.47 -21.15
N VAL A 125 9.68 2.40 -20.02
CA VAL A 125 10.92 1.67 -19.92
C VAL A 125 10.50 0.28 -20.36
N PRO A 126 11.02 -0.24 -21.49
CA PRO A 126 10.75 -1.62 -21.81
C PRO A 126 11.21 -2.37 -20.58
N MET A 127 10.26 -3.06 -19.92
CA MET A 127 10.57 -4.03 -18.89
C MET A 127 11.71 -4.82 -19.50
N MET A 128 12.93 -4.68 -18.95
CA MET A 128 14.05 -5.47 -19.41
C MET A 128 13.51 -6.87 -19.38
N SER A 129 13.45 -7.47 -20.57
CA SER A 129 12.82 -8.75 -20.76
C SER A 129 13.44 -9.67 -19.72
N LEU A 130 12.71 -9.95 -18.64
CA LEU A 130 12.94 -11.13 -17.83
C LEU A 130 12.55 -12.32 -18.72
N THR A 131 13.24 -12.49 -19.85
CA THR A 131 13.54 -13.77 -20.46
C THR A 131 14.57 -14.41 -19.53
N THR A 132 14.14 -14.71 -18.30
CA THR A 132 15.01 -15.32 -17.31
C THR A 132 14.62 -16.78 -17.22
N PRO A 133 15.35 -17.70 -17.88
CA PRO A 133 15.29 -19.13 -17.57
C PRO A 133 15.65 -19.48 -16.11
N GLN A 134 15.86 -18.48 -15.23
CA GLN A 134 16.30 -18.62 -13.85
C GLN A 134 15.21 -18.42 -12.79
N VAL A 135 14.08 -17.74 -13.09
CA VAL A 135 12.98 -17.61 -12.13
C VAL A 135 11.88 -18.61 -12.48
N PRO A 136 11.48 -19.50 -11.56
CA PRO A 136 10.47 -20.51 -11.87
C PRO A 136 9.13 -19.85 -12.26
N PRO A 137 8.54 -20.19 -13.42
CA PRO A 137 7.37 -19.48 -13.95
C PRO A 137 6.13 -19.57 -13.05
N GLN A 138 6.04 -20.61 -12.20
CA GLN A 138 4.92 -20.83 -11.29
C GLN A 138 4.78 -19.77 -10.19
N VAL A 139 5.85 -19.01 -9.90
CA VAL A 139 5.81 -17.94 -8.90
C VAL A 139 4.89 -16.80 -9.33
N TRP A 140 4.72 -16.59 -10.63
CA TRP A 140 3.92 -15.49 -11.15
C TRP A 140 2.43 -15.82 -11.03
N SER A 141 1.70 -14.92 -10.37
CA SER A 141 0.24 -14.96 -10.32
C SER A 141 -0.34 -14.74 -11.72
N GLN A 142 -1.17 -15.68 -12.18
CA GLN A 142 -1.82 -15.63 -13.49
C GLN A 142 -3.10 -14.77 -13.50
N HIS A 143 -3.84 -14.78 -12.39
CA HIS A 143 -5.08 -14.01 -12.22
C HIS A 143 -5.34 -13.72 -10.74
N LYS A 144 -6.34 -12.88 -10.44
CA LYS A 144 -6.65 -12.39 -9.09
C LYS A 144 -6.92 -13.46 -8.02
N THR A 145 -7.40 -14.62 -8.44
CA THR A 145 -7.67 -15.80 -7.59
C THR A 145 -6.71 -16.95 -7.86
N ASP A 146 -5.57 -16.70 -8.51
CA ASP A 146 -4.47 -17.66 -8.57
C ASP A 146 -3.78 -17.63 -7.20
N VAL A 147 -4.16 -18.59 -6.37
CA VAL A 147 -3.74 -18.70 -4.98
C VAL A 147 -2.66 -19.77 -4.89
N GLY A 148 -1.55 -19.41 -4.28
CA GLY A 148 -0.48 -20.36 -3.99
C GLY A 148 -0.82 -21.29 -2.85
N PHE A 149 -0.02 -22.32 -2.63
CA PHE A 149 -0.12 -23.19 -1.47
C PHE A 149 1.26 -23.31 -0.83
N VAL A 150 1.44 -22.65 0.32
CA VAL A 150 2.73 -22.59 1.00
C VAL A 150 2.97 -23.91 1.72
N LYS A 151 3.86 -24.73 1.16
CA LYS A 151 4.11 -26.09 1.66
C LYS A 151 4.70 -26.14 3.07
N SER A 152 5.40 -25.09 3.49
CA SER A 152 5.95 -24.93 4.83
C SER A 152 4.90 -24.50 5.86
N ALA A 153 3.70 -24.11 5.42
CA ALA A 153 2.65 -23.65 6.32
C ALA A 153 1.90 -24.81 6.96
N GLU A 154 1.96 -24.91 8.29
CA GLU A 154 1.10 -25.81 9.05
C GLU A 154 -0.37 -25.38 9.03
N LEU A 155 -1.28 -26.30 9.31
CA LEU A 155 -2.70 -26.01 9.47
C LEU A 155 -2.93 -25.11 10.69
N GLN A 156 -3.47 -23.92 10.44
CA GLN A 156 -3.70 -22.93 11.51
C GLN A 156 -5.00 -23.25 12.26
N LYS A 157 -4.92 -23.42 13.58
CA LYS A 157 -6.06 -23.70 14.45
C LYS A 157 -6.26 -22.57 15.45
N PHE A 158 -7.48 -22.06 15.53
CA PHE A 158 -7.85 -20.92 16.37
C PHE A 158 -8.77 -21.35 17.51
N ARG A 159 -8.58 -20.71 18.66
CA ARG A 159 -9.42 -20.89 19.85
C ARG A 159 -10.12 -19.58 20.19
N THR A 160 -11.38 -19.68 20.57
CA THR A 160 -12.15 -18.56 21.11
C THR A 160 -11.89 -18.42 22.62
N LYS A 161 -12.06 -17.22 23.15
CA LYS A 161 -11.99 -16.95 24.58
C LYS A 161 -13.02 -17.83 25.33
N PRO A 162 -12.71 -18.36 26.52
CA PRO A 162 -13.65 -19.21 27.26
C PRO A 162 -14.98 -18.53 27.53
N GLY A 163 -16.10 -19.24 27.34
CA GLY A 163 -17.45 -18.75 27.66
C GLY A 163 -18.03 -17.70 26.71
N VAL A 164 -17.35 -17.35 25.62
CA VAL A 164 -17.89 -16.38 24.64
C VAL A 164 -18.95 -17.00 23.74
N ARG A 165 -20.01 -16.23 23.47
CA ARG A 165 -21.04 -16.62 22.50
C ARG A 165 -20.51 -16.42 21.08
N LEU A 166 -20.71 -17.43 20.24
CA LEU A 166 -20.36 -17.36 18.82
C LEU A 166 -21.24 -16.33 18.07
N PRO A 167 -20.65 -15.44 17.25
CA PRO A 167 -21.40 -14.41 16.57
C PRO A 167 -22.19 -14.97 15.39
N TYR A 168 -23.47 -14.62 15.36
CA TYR A 168 -24.31 -14.78 14.18
C TYR A 168 -24.89 -13.42 13.81
N GLN A 169 -24.46 -12.91 12.67
CA GLN A 169 -24.88 -11.64 12.08
C GLN A 169 -25.45 -11.92 10.70
N ARG A 170 -26.64 -11.40 10.42
CA ARG A 170 -27.26 -11.56 9.10
C ARG A 170 -26.45 -10.79 8.05
N GLN A 171 -26.39 -11.34 6.84
CA GLN A 171 -25.79 -10.65 5.70
C GLN A 171 -26.51 -9.30 5.48
N TYR A 172 -25.73 -8.22 5.37
CA TYR A 172 -26.27 -6.91 5.02
C TYR A 172 -26.95 -6.98 3.64
N PRO A 173 -28.05 -6.23 3.41
CA PRO A 173 -28.61 -6.09 2.08
C PRO A 173 -27.54 -5.63 1.07
N LEU A 174 -27.29 -6.44 0.06
CA LEU A 174 -26.36 -6.12 -1.03
C LEU A 174 -27.16 -5.68 -2.25
N ARG A 175 -26.69 -4.62 -2.92
CA ARG A 175 -27.30 -4.17 -4.17
C ARG A 175 -26.93 -5.12 -5.32
N PRO A 176 -27.78 -5.28 -6.35
CA PRO A 176 -27.51 -6.21 -7.46
C PRO A 176 -26.17 -5.99 -8.17
N ASP A 177 -25.79 -4.72 -8.40
CA ASP A 177 -24.50 -4.32 -8.98
C ASP A 177 -23.31 -4.81 -8.13
N THR A 178 -23.41 -4.67 -6.81
CA THR A 178 -22.36 -5.08 -5.88
C THR A 178 -22.25 -6.60 -5.77
N ILE A 179 -23.38 -7.31 -5.85
CA ILE A 179 -23.44 -8.78 -5.87
C ILE A 179 -22.70 -9.29 -7.11
N GLU A 180 -23.03 -8.75 -8.28
CA GLU A 180 -22.37 -9.16 -9.52
C GLU A 180 -20.89 -8.77 -9.54
N GLY A 181 -20.56 -7.60 -8.98
CA GLY A 181 -19.20 -7.10 -8.89
C GLY A 181 -18.23 -8.02 -8.13
N ILE A 182 -18.70 -8.77 -7.13
CA ILE A 182 -17.88 -9.74 -6.39
C ILE A 182 -18.04 -11.18 -6.87
N ARG A 183 -18.98 -11.46 -7.78
CA ARG A 183 -19.28 -12.83 -8.24
C ARG A 183 -18.04 -13.57 -8.72
N SER A 184 -17.30 -12.98 -9.65
CA SER A 184 -16.07 -13.59 -10.18
C SER A 184 -14.98 -13.81 -9.13
N THR A 185 -15.01 -13.06 -8.01
CA THR A 185 -14.11 -13.28 -6.88
C THR A 185 -14.57 -14.47 -6.04
N ILE A 186 -15.87 -14.57 -5.74
CA ILE A 186 -16.43 -15.73 -5.03
C ILE A 186 -16.21 -17.02 -5.84
N ASP A 187 -16.61 -17.02 -7.11
CA ASP A 187 -16.49 -18.18 -8.01
C ASP A 187 -15.03 -18.60 -8.16
N GLY A 188 -14.12 -17.63 -8.32
CA GLY A 188 -12.69 -17.90 -8.43
C GLY A 188 -12.06 -18.46 -7.15
N LEU A 189 -12.51 -18.02 -5.97
CA LEU A 189 -12.04 -18.55 -4.68
C LEU A 189 -12.69 -19.91 -4.34
N GLU A 190 -13.93 -20.16 -4.76
CA GLU A 190 -14.57 -21.49 -4.66
C GLU A 190 -13.82 -22.50 -5.54
N ASN A 191 -13.53 -22.15 -6.80
CA ASN A 191 -12.75 -22.99 -7.72
C ASN A 191 -11.32 -23.26 -7.23
N ALA A 192 -10.70 -22.28 -6.56
CA ALA A 192 -9.39 -22.45 -5.94
C ALA A 192 -9.42 -23.26 -4.64
N GLY A 193 -10.61 -23.67 -4.16
CA GLY A 193 -10.78 -24.39 -2.90
C GLY A 193 -10.59 -23.54 -1.66
N VAL A 194 -10.40 -22.22 -1.79
CA VAL A 194 -10.26 -21.25 -0.68
C VAL A 194 -11.60 -21.02 0.01
N LEU A 195 -12.69 -21.08 -0.76
CA LEU A 195 -14.05 -21.04 -0.25
C LEU A 195 -14.72 -22.40 -0.45
N ILE A 196 -15.44 -22.85 0.57
CA ILE A 196 -16.32 -24.02 0.49
C ILE A 196 -17.70 -23.68 0.99
N LYS A 197 -18.72 -24.35 0.44
CA LYS A 197 -20.09 -24.29 0.98
C LYS A 197 -20.11 -24.92 2.37
N THR A 198 -20.83 -24.32 3.29
CA THR A 198 -20.92 -24.80 4.67
C THR A 198 -22.30 -24.59 5.27
N ARG A 199 -22.51 -25.16 6.46
CA ARG A 199 -23.60 -24.85 7.39
C ARG A 199 -22.97 -24.59 8.75
N SER A 200 -22.73 -23.32 9.06
CA SER A 200 -22.05 -22.90 10.28
C SER A 200 -23.02 -22.27 11.27
N VAL A 201 -22.73 -22.47 12.55
CA VAL A 201 -23.38 -21.75 13.66
C VAL A 201 -22.98 -20.27 13.68
N CYS A 202 -21.85 -19.91 13.08
CA CYS A 202 -21.45 -18.52 12.90
C CYS A 202 -21.95 -17.99 11.56
N ASN A 203 -22.17 -16.68 11.49
CA ASN A 203 -22.29 -15.98 10.22
C ASN A 203 -21.80 -14.55 10.41
N ILE A 204 -20.94 -14.07 9.52
CA ILE A 204 -20.41 -12.72 9.55
C ILE A 204 -20.65 -12.10 8.17
N PRO A 205 -21.13 -10.85 8.10
CA PRO A 205 -21.50 -10.26 6.83
C PRO A 205 -20.26 -9.90 6.00
N ILE A 206 -20.40 -10.03 4.70
CA ILE A 206 -19.49 -9.46 3.72
C ILE A 206 -20.06 -8.15 3.17
N PHE A 207 -19.20 -7.28 2.67
CA PHE A 207 -19.61 -6.10 1.92
C PHE A 207 -18.61 -5.79 0.79
N PRO A 208 -19.10 -5.57 -0.44
CA PRO A 208 -18.26 -5.13 -1.54
C PRO A 208 -17.84 -3.68 -1.40
N ILE A 209 -16.55 -3.39 -1.63
CA ILE A 209 -16.02 -2.03 -1.75
C ILE A 209 -15.53 -1.82 -3.18
N ARG A 210 -16.03 -0.79 -3.88
CA ARG A 210 -15.50 -0.43 -5.21
C ARG A 210 -14.09 0.14 -5.08
N LYS A 211 -13.16 -0.28 -5.95
CA LYS A 211 -11.81 0.29 -5.98
C LYS A 211 -11.87 1.77 -6.42
N PRO A 212 -11.05 2.67 -5.86
CA PRO A 212 -11.12 4.12 -6.15
C PRO A 212 -10.98 4.50 -7.63
N ASN A 213 -10.27 3.70 -8.42
CA ASN A 213 -9.90 4.02 -9.81
C ASN A 213 -10.39 2.96 -10.81
N GLY A 214 -11.51 2.29 -10.56
CA GLY A 214 -12.04 1.30 -11.52
C GLY A 214 -13.42 0.76 -11.20
N ASP A 215 -13.88 -0.15 -12.05
CA ASP A 215 -15.18 -0.83 -11.93
C ASP A 215 -15.10 -2.15 -11.17
N GLU A 216 -13.92 -2.47 -10.63
CA GLU A 216 -13.71 -3.66 -9.83
C GLU A 216 -14.17 -3.48 -8.37
N TYR A 217 -14.80 -4.53 -7.84
CA TYR A 217 -15.17 -4.63 -6.44
C TYR A 217 -14.19 -5.53 -5.67
N ARG A 218 -13.87 -5.10 -4.45
CA ARG A 218 -13.16 -5.90 -3.45
C ARG A 218 -14.18 -6.51 -2.49
N LEU A 219 -14.11 -7.82 -2.31
CA LEU A 219 -14.81 -8.52 -1.25
C LEU A 219 -14.17 -8.14 0.09
N VAL A 220 -14.94 -7.57 1.01
CA VAL A 220 -14.50 -7.34 2.39
C VAL A 220 -15.35 -8.16 3.33
N HIS A 221 -14.71 -8.88 4.24
CA HIS A 221 -15.35 -9.69 5.25
C HIS A 221 -15.24 -8.99 6.60
N ASP A 222 -16.37 -8.68 7.23
CA ASP A 222 -16.43 -7.86 8.46
C ASP A 222 -16.05 -8.66 9.72
N LEU A 223 -14.81 -9.13 9.79
CA LEU A 223 -14.35 -10.03 10.84
C LEU A 223 -14.18 -9.39 12.23
N ARG A 224 -14.66 -8.15 12.45
CA ARG A 224 -14.55 -7.45 13.74
C ARG A 224 -15.13 -8.26 14.91
N ALA A 225 -16.28 -8.90 14.70
CA ALA A 225 -16.92 -9.70 15.75
C ALA A 225 -16.14 -10.99 16.07
N ILE A 226 -15.49 -11.59 15.07
CA ILE A 226 -14.60 -12.74 15.27
C ILE A 226 -13.31 -12.30 15.96
N ASN A 227 -12.69 -11.21 15.49
CA ASN A 227 -11.47 -10.64 16.07
C ASN A 227 -11.63 -10.31 17.57
N ALA A 228 -12.83 -9.92 18.01
CA ALA A 228 -13.10 -9.62 19.43
C ALA A 228 -13.13 -10.86 20.34
N ILE A 229 -13.47 -12.04 19.78
CA ILE A 229 -13.71 -13.26 20.55
C ILE A 229 -12.60 -14.31 20.42
N VAL A 230 -11.71 -14.20 19.44
CA VAL A 230 -10.55 -15.09 19.33
C VAL A 230 -9.55 -14.79 20.45
N THR A 231 -8.84 -15.82 20.88
CA THR A 231 -7.75 -15.66 21.86
C THR A 231 -6.67 -14.77 21.24
N GLU A 232 -6.18 -13.81 22.02
CA GLU A 232 -5.16 -12.87 21.56
C GLU A 232 -3.81 -13.60 21.41
N GLU A 233 -3.13 -13.32 20.31
CA GLU A 233 -1.74 -13.67 20.07
C GLU A 233 -0.95 -12.37 19.97
N ILE A 234 0.31 -12.40 20.40
CA ILE A 234 1.18 -11.23 20.32
C ILE A 234 1.44 -10.94 18.84
N PRO A 235 1.07 -9.75 18.32
CA PRO A 235 1.32 -9.42 16.93
C PRO A 235 2.82 -9.25 16.70
N ILE A 236 3.38 -10.03 15.76
CA ILE A 236 4.77 -9.95 15.33
C ILE A 236 4.79 -9.35 13.93
N VAL A 237 4.40 -8.08 13.81
CA VAL A 237 4.57 -7.31 12.58
C VAL A 237 5.33 -6.03 12.93
N PRO A 238 6.54 -5.84 12.40
CA PRO A 238 7.29 -4.62 12.63
C PRO A 238 6.55 -3.39 12.10
N ASP A 239 6.64 -2.28 12.82
CA ASP A 239 6.12 -1.00 12.33
C ASP A 239 6.86 -0.55 11.05
N PRO A 240 6.17 -0.03 10.01
CA PRO A 240 6.79 0.41 8.77
C PRO A 240 7.94 1.41 8.94
N HIS A 241 7.87 2.31 9.92
CA HIS A 241 8.95 3.28 10.17
C HIS A 241 10.20 2.60 10.72
N THR A 242 10.02 1.60 11.58
CA THR A 242 11.12 0.78 12.09
C THR A 242 11.75 -0.03 10.96
N LEU A 243 10.95 -0.59 10.05
CA LEU A 243 11.46 -1.35 8.91
C LEU A 243 12.32 -0.50 7.97
N LEU A 244 11.86 0.70 7.61
CA LEU A 244 12.60 1.58 6.70
C LEU A 244 13.89 2.12 7.34
N SER A 245 13.94 2.26 8.67
CA SER A 245 15.18 2.64 9.36
C SER A 245 16.28 1.57 9.29
N ASN A 246 15.91 0.32 8.97
CA ASN A 246 16.85 -0.79 8.82
C ASN A 246 17.48 -0.86 7.41
N ILE A 247 17.18 0.07 6.50
CA ILE A 247 17.84 0.13 5.19
C ILE A 247 19.31 0.52 5.41
N PRO A 248 20.29 -0.29 4.98
CA PRO A 248 21.69 0.01 5.21
C PRO A 248 22.13 1.31 4.51
N PRO A 249 23.05 2.08 5.13
CA PRO A 249 23.68 3.22 4.48
C PRO A 249 24.38 2.80 3.17
N GLY A 250 24.26 3.64 2.15
CA GLY A 250 24.85 3.41 0.83
C GLY A 250 24.10 2.41 -0.05
N THR A 251 22.91 1.95 0.35
CA THR A 251 21.98 1.24 -0.54
C THR A 251 21.66 2.11 -1.77
N LYS A 252 21.82 1.54 -2.97
CA LYS A 252 21.54 2.23 -4.25
C LYS A 252 20.51 1.51 -5.10
N TRP A 253 20.35 0.20 -4.89
CA TRP A 253 19.54 -0.68 -5.73
C TRP A 253 18.49 -1.38 -4.89
N PHE A 254 17.29 -1.47 -5.44
CA PHE A 254 16.11 -1.96 -4.76
C PHE A 254 15.31 -2.91 -5.64
N THR A 255 14.81 -3.98 -5.04
CA THR A 255 13.74 -4.78 -5.64
C THR A 255 12.52 -4.75 -4.73
N VAL A 256 11.34 -4.46 -5.28
CA VAL A 256 10.05 -4.53 -4.58
C VAL A 256 9.23 -5.66 -5.17
N ILE A 257 8.83 -6.59 -4.29
CA ILE A 257 8.01 -7.76 -4.63
C ILE A 257 6.68 -7.64 -3.86
N ASP A 258 5.57 -7.67 -4.60
CA ASP A 258 4.20 -7.67 -4.06
C ASP A 258 3.64 -9.09 -4.18
N LEU A 259 3.31 -9.71 -3.05
CA LEU A 259 2.71 -11.03 -3.00
C LEU A 259 1.20 -10.95 -3.28
N CYS A 260 0.71 -11.83 -4.14
CA CYS A 260 -0.70 -11.96 -4.48
C CYS A 260 -1.37 -12.95 -3.54
N SER A 261 -2.52 -12.57 -2.98
CA SER A 261 -3.39 -13.48 -2.22
C SER A 261 -2.65 -14.23 -1.10
N ALA A 262 -1.65 -13.58 -0.50
CA ALA A 262 -0.72 -14.14 0.48
C ALA A 262 -1.42 -14.92 1.59
N PHE A 263 -2.41 -14.34 2.26
CA PHE A 263 -3.13 -15.04 3.35
C PHE A 263 -3.86 -16.30 2.86
N PHE A 264 -4.42 -16.28 1.66
CA PHE A 264 -5.11 -17.44 1.09
C PHE A 264 -4.17 -18.60 0.75
N SER A 265 -2.85 -18.42 0.86
CA SER A 265 -1.87 -19.50 0.68
C SER A 265 -1.61 -20.33 1.94
N VAL A 266 -2.15 -19.92 3.09
CA VAL A 266 -1.95 -20.57 4.38
C VAL A 266 -3.25 -21.27 4.81
N PRO A 267 -3.24 -22.60 5.01
CA PRO A 267 -4.45 -23.36 5.26
C PRO A 267 -4.94 -23.24 6.71
N VAL A 268 -6.26 -23.29 6.89
CA VAL A 268 -6.95 -23.25 8.18
C VAL A 268 -7.48 -24.64 8.51
N HIS A 269 -7.23 -25.07 9.74
CA HIS A 269 -7.69 -26.35 10.25
C HIS A 269 -9.24 -26.45 10.18
N PRO A 270 -9.82 -27.58 9.72
CA PRO A 270 -11.27 -27.76 9.61
C PRO A 270 -12.07 -27.35 10.85
N ASP A 271 -11.58 -27.72 12.04
CA ASP A 271 -12.16 -27.31 13.34
C ASP A 271 -12.26 -25.80 13.59
N SER A 272 -11.59 -24.95 12.80
CA SER A 272 -11.64 -23.50 12.95
C SER A 272 -12.33 -22.80 11.79
N GLN A 273 -12.56 -23.51 10.67
CA GLN A 273 -13.16 -22.92 9.48
C GLN A 273 -14.57 -22.38 9.77
N TYR A 274 -15.34 -23.00 10.67
CA TYR A 274 -16.69 -22.55 11.01
C TYR A 274 -16.76 -21.08 11.47
N LEU A 275 -15.69 -20.55 12.05
CA LEU A 275 -15.60 -19.17 12.56
C LEU A 275 -15.74 -18.12 11.45
N PHE A 276 -15.30 -18.45 10.23
CA PHE A 276 -15.19 -17.52 9.12
C PHE A 276 -16.35 -17.65 8.12
N ALA A 277 -17.49 -18.17 8.57
CA ALA A 277 -18.63 -18.35 7.70
C ALA A 277 -19.34 -17.02 7.36
N PHE A 278 -19.74 -16.85 6.11
CA PHE A 278 -20.55 -15.74 5.62
C PHE A 278 -21.61 -16.23 4.65
N THR A 279 -22.62 -15.39 4.36
CA THR A 279 -23.70 -15.72 3.44
C THR A 279 -23.61 -14.89 2.16
N TYR A 280 -23.68 -15.55 1.00
CA TYR A 280 -23.76 -14.92 -0.32
C TYR A 280 -24.85 -15.62 -1.15
N LYS A 281 -25.81 -14.86 -1.70
CA LYS A 281 -26.96 -15.39 -2.46
C LYS A 281 -27.69 -16.56 -1.76
N ASN A 282 -28.01 -16.40 -0.47
CA ASN A 282 -28.66 -17.42 0.39
C ASN A 282 -27.87 -18.72 0.59
N GLN A 283 -26.59 -18.76 0.18
CA GLN A 283 -25.69 -19.87 0.44
C GLN A 283 -24.63 -19.44 1.46
N GLN A 284 -24.41 -20.25 2.49
CA GLN A 284 -23.29 -20.05 3.40
C GLN A 284 -22.00 -20.62 2.81
N TYR A 285 -20.94 -19.82 2.93
CA TYR A 285 -19.57 -20.17 2.57
C TYR A 285 -18.68 -20.00 3.78
N THR A 286 -17.57 -20.72 3.82
CA THR A 286 -16.48 -20.44 4.74
C THR A 286 -15.12 -20.59 4.08
N TYR A 287 -14.10 -20.04 4.72
CA TYR A 287 -12.73 -20.09 4.27
C TYR A 287 -12.03 -21.36 4.75
N THR A 288 -11.30 -22.01 3.86
CA THR A 288 -10.37 -23.11 4.14
C THR A 288 -8.94 -22.63 4.37
N HIS A 289 -8.68 -21.34 4.10
CA HIS A 289 -7.38 -20.66 4.26
C HIS A 289 -7.56 -19.37 5.06
N LEU A 290 -6.46 -18.71 5.45
CA LEU A 290 -6.54 -17.50 6.27
C LEU A 290 -7.34 -16.39 5.54
N PRO A 291 -8.42 -15.86 6.14
CA PRO A 291 -9.18 -14.82 5.50
C PRO A 291 -8.52 -13.44 5.66
N GLN A 292 -8.78 -12.56 4.69
CA GLN A 292 -8.45 -11.14 4.80
C GLN A 292 -9.34 -10.47 5.85
N GLY A 293 -8.74 -9.63 6.69
CA GLY A 293 -9.42 -8.92 7.79
C GLY A 293 -9.40 -9.66 9.14
N PHE A 294 -8.90 -10.89 9.18
CA PHE A 294 -8.66 -11.59 10.44
C PHE A 294 -7.40 -11.07 11.10
N VAL A 295 -7.48 -10.81 12.42
CA VAL A 295 -6.44 -10.11 13.18
C VAL A 295 -5.09 -10.85 13.19
N HIS A 296 -5.09 -12.17 13.17
CA HIS A 296 -3.84 -12.96 13.22
C HIS A 296 -3.25 -13.26 11.84
N SER A 297 -3.99 -13.04 10.75
CA SER A 297 -3.51 -13.36 9.40
C SER A 297 -2.17 -12.71 9.05
N PRO A 298 -1.95 -11.40 9.32
CA PRO A 298 -0.68 -10.75 9.02
C PRO A 298 0.50 -11.34 9.81
N SER A 299 0.34 -11.58 11.11
CA SER A 299 1.41 -12.10 11.97
C SER A 299 1.79 -13.53 11.59
N ILE A 300 0.79 -14.39 11.35
CA ILE A 300 1.00 -15.79 10.95
C ILE A 300 1.72 -15.84 9.59
N PHE A 301 1.23 -15.06 8.62
CA PHE A 301 1.83 -15.03 7.29
C PHE A 301 3.27 -14.51 7.33
N ASN A 302 3.53 -13.41 8.04
CA ASN A 302 4.91 -12.88 8.20
C ASN A 302 5.85 -13.90 8.84
N ARG A 303 5.40 -14.67 9.84
CA ARG A 303 6.21 -15.72 10.47
C ARG A 303 6.60 -16.82 9.48
N ILE A 304 5.64 -17.26 8.67
CA ILE A 304 5.86 -18.28 7.63
C ILE A 304 6.82 -17.74 6.56
N LEU A 305 6.53 -16.54 6.04
CA LEU A 305 7.37 -15.90 5.03
C LEU A 305 8.80 -15.68 5.53
N ALA A 306 8.98 -15.24 6.78
CA ALA A 306 10.30 -15.09 7.39
C ALA A 306 11.03 -16.43 7.47
N SER A 307 10.36 -17.51 7.88
CA SER A 307 10.94 -18.86 7.89
C SER A 307 11.38 -19.31 6.48
N ASP A 308 10.56 -19.00 5.47
CA ASP A 308 10.82 -19.34 4.07
C ASP A 308 11.98 -18.53 3.46
N LEU A 309 12.34 -17.38 4.03
CA LEU A 309 13.39 -16.50 3.48
C LEU A 309 14.66 -16.44 4.34
N ASN A 310 14.60 -16.70 5.66
CA ASN A 310 15.73 -16.57 6.58
C ASN A 310 16.88 -17.56 6.31
N HIS A 311 16.63 -18.65 5.59
CA HIS A 311 17.64 -19.66 5.26
C HIS A 311 18.35 -19.38 3.94
N LEU A 312 17.98 -18.31 3.23
CA LEU A 312 18.59 -17.95 1.96
C LEU A 312 19.96 -17.31 2.18
N ASP A 313 20.97 -17.80 1.47
CA ASP A 313 22.30 -17.22 1.45
C ASP A 313 22.32 -16.00 0.50
N ILE A 314 21.92 -14.84 1.04
CA ILE A 314 21.86 -13.56 0.33
C ILE A 314 22.64 -12.48 1.09
N GLN A 315 23.29 -11.59 0.35
CA GLN A 315 24.08 -10.50 0.94
C GLN A 315 23.27 -9.20 1.08
N SER A 316 22.23 -9.05 0.27
CA SER A 316 21.33 -7.91 0.31
C SER A 316 20.45 -7.95 1.56
N THR A 317 20.09 -6.78 2.07
CA THR A 317 19.14 -6.67 3.19
C THR A 317 17.73 -6.88 2.68
N THR A 318 16.99 -7.83 3.26
CA THR A 318 15.58 -8.08 2.97
C THR A 318 14.71 -7.54 4.10
N LEU A 319 13.78 -6.65 3.75
CA LEU A 319 12.78 -6.10 4.65
C LEU A 319 11.40 -6.61 4.23
N MET A 320 10.61 -7.08 5.18
CA MET A 320 9.28 -7.63 4.94
C MET A 320 8.23 -6.82 5.68
N TYR A 321 7.14 -6.52 4.98
CA TYR A 321 5.96 -5.91 5.58
C TYR A 321 4.70 -6.59 5.06
N VAL A 322 4.22 -7.58 5.81
CA VAL A 322 2.99 -8.34 5.46
C VAL A 322 3.15 -9.03 4.11
N ASP A 323 2.58 -8.47 3.04
CA ASP A 323 2.56 -9.09 1.70
C ASP A 323 3.63 -8.49 0.78
N ASP A 324 4.47 -7.60 1.29
CA ASP A 324 5.45 -6.85 0.51
C ASP A 324 6.88 -7.15 0.98
N ILE A 325 7.78 -7.36 0.02
CA ILE A 325 9.19 -7.62 0.26
C ILE A 325 10.01 -6.55 -0.45
N LEU A 326 10.94 -5.95 0.29
CA LEU A 326 11.92 -4.99 -0.20
C LEU A 326 13.33 -5.58 -0.04
N ILE A 327 14.04 -5.69 -1.14
CA ILE A 327 15.45 -6.11 -1.17
C ILE A 327 16.30 -4.86 -1.41
N CYS A 328 17.32 -4.65 -0.60
CA CYS A 328 18.20 -3.48 -0.60
C CYS A 328 19.65 -3.90 -0.84
N SER A 329 20.28 -3.35 -1.87
CA SER A 329 21.68 -3.64 -2.19
C SER A 329 22.50 -2.41 -2.58
N LYS A 330 23.82 -2.51 -2.41
CA LYS A 330 24.78 -1.46 -2.81
C LYS A 330 25.15 -1.54 -4.29
N SER A 331 25.18 -2.74 -4.87
CA SER A 331 25.49 -2.99 -6.28
C SER A 331 24.29 -3.57 -7.02
N LYS A 332 24.25 -3.37 -8.34
CA LYS A 332 23.16 -3.85 -9.18
C LYS A 332 23.18 -5.38 -9.27
N GLU A 333 24.38 -5.90 -9.49
CA GLU A 333 24.66 -7.31 -9.71
C GLU A 333 24.23 -8.16 -8.51
N GLN A 334 24.52 -7.66 -7.30
CA GLN A 334 24.12 -8.32 -6.06
C GLN A 334 22.60 -8.22 -5.84
N CYS A 335 21.99 -7.07 -6.14
CA CYS A 335 20.54 -6.91 -6.11
C CYS A 335 19.85 -7.90 -7.05
N GLU A 336 20.33 -8.04 -8.29
CA GLU A 336 19.77 -8.94 -9.31
C GLU A 336 19.88 -10.39 -8.86
N LYS A 337 21.08 -10.82 -8.42
CA LYS A 337 21.34 -12.17 -7.92
C LYS A 337 20.43 -12.53 -6.75
N ASP A 338 20.39 -11.71 -5.71
CA ASP A 338 19.62 -12.00 -4.50
C ASP A 338 18.11 -11.93 -4.76
N SER A 339 17.67 -11.03 -5.65
CA SER A 339 16.26 -10.96 -6.06
C SER A 339 15.81 -12.23 -6.77
N ILE A 340 16.66 -12.83 -7.61
CA ILE A 340 16.36 -14.10 -8.28
C ILE A 340 16.30 -15.25 -7.25
N ILE A 341 17.21 -15.27 -6.27
CA ILE A 341 17.20 -16.27 -5.18
C ILE A 341 15.88 -16.18 -4.39
N VAL A 342 15.48 -14.97 -3.99
CA VAL A 342 14.22 -14.73 -3.27
C VAL A 342 13.01 -15.13 -4.12
N LEU A 343 12.93 -14.70 -5.38
CA LEU A 343 11.83 -15.09 -6.28
C LEU A 343 11.76 -16.61 -6.50
N THR A 344 12.91 -17.29 -6.52
CA THR A 344 12.99 -18.76 -6.64
C THR A 344 12.48 -19.45 -5.39
N ALA A 345 12.85 -18.95 -4.20
CA ALA A 345 12.35 -19.47 -2.93
C ALA A 345 10.83 -19.30 -2.81
N LEU A 346 10.31 -18.13 -3.20
CA LEU A 346 8.86 -17.84 -3.21
C LEU A 346 8.08 -18.80 -4.11
N ALA A 347 8.69 -19.36 -5.16
CA ALA A 347 8.06 -20.37 -6.01
C ALA A 347 7.70 -21.67 -5.27
N GLY A 348 8.16 -21.85 -4.02
CA GLY A 348 7.78 -22.95 -3.12
C GLY A 348 6.32 -22.95 -2.65
N GLY A 349 5.54 -21.94 -3.01
CA GLY A 349 4.11 -21.89 -2.70
C GLY A 349 3.50 -20.49 -2.65
N HIS A 350 4.30 -19.44 -2.73
CA HIS A 350 3.83 -18.07 -2.81
C HIS A 350 3.55 -17.65 -4.25
N LYS A 351 2.72 -16.61 -4.42
CA LYS A 351 2.41 -16.01 -5.71
C LYS A 351 2.82 -14.55 -5.72
N VAL A 352 3.42 -14.09 -6.80
CA VAL A 352 3.97 -12.74 -6.96
C VAL A 352 3.25 -12.00 -8.08
N SER A 353 2.98 -10.72 -7.88
CA SER A 353 2.47 -9.83 -8.93
C SER A 353 3.58 -9.41 -9.89
N LYS A 354 3.68 -10.09 -11.04
CA LYS A 354 4.65 -9.73 -12.09
C LYS A 354 4.49 -8.28 -12.55
N LYS A 355 3.25 -7.78 -12.60
CA LYS A 355 2.92 -6.40 -13.02
C LYS A 355 3.44 -5.34 -12.04
N LYS A 356 3.50 -5.65 -10.74
CA LYS A 356 3.93 -4.70 -9.71
C LYS A 356 5.38 -4.86 -9.30
N LEU A 357 6.04 -5.92 -9.74
CA LEU A 357 7.46 -6.15 -9.51
C LEU A 357 8.26 -4.94 -10.00
N GLN A 358 9.06 -4.37 -9.10
CA GLN A 358 10.07 -3.39 -9.44
C GLN A 358 11.41 -4.07 -9.25
N PHE A 359 12.05 -4.48 -10.32
CA PHE A 359 13.24 -5.32 -10.27
C PHE A 359 14.49 -4.46 -10.41
N CYS A 360 15.35 -4.45 -9.39
CA CYS A 360 16.66 -3.81 -9.36
C CYS A 360 16.67 -2.36 -9.89
N GLN A 361 15.83 -1.52 -9.29
CA GLN A 361 15.69 -0.10 -9.59
C GLN A 361 16.50 0.76 -8.63
N GLN A 362 16.90 1.96 -9.06
CA GLN A 362 17.56 2.92 -8.18
C GLN A 362 16.56 3.83 -7.46
N THR A 363 16.97 4.41 -6.33
CA THR A 363 16.22 5.41 -5.51
C THR A 363 15.67 6.62 -6.30
N GLY A 364 16.13 6.85 -7.53
CA GLY A 364 15.63 7.90 -8.43
C GLY A 364 14.45 7.51 -9.32
N GLU A 365 14.15 6.22 -9.42
CA GLU A 365 13.01 5.65 -10.15
C GLU A 365 11.85 5.47 -9.17
N LYS A 366 10.59 5.53 -9.64
CA LYS A 366 9.40 5.46 -8.76
C LYS A 366 9.31 4.13 -8.02
N LEU A 367 9.92 4.04 -6.84
CA LEU A 367 9.79 2.90 -5.95
C LEU A 367 8.44 2.94 -5.23
N CYS A 368 7.47 2.12 -5.66
CA CYS A 368 6.18 2.03 -4.96
C CYS A 368 6.40 1.29 -3.63
N HIS A 369 5.99 1.92 -2.54
CA HIS A 369 6.14 1.39 -1.19
C HIS A 369 5.26 0.15 -0.94
N PRO A 370 5.72 -0.74 -0.04
CA PRO A 370 4.89 -1.74 0.61
C PRO A 370 3.59 -1.15 1.16
N GLY A 371 2.44 -1.66 0.74
CA GLY A 371 1.17 -1.34 1.38
C GLY A 371 0.34 -0.25 0.70
N GLY A 372 0.15 -0.32 -0.63
CA GLY A 372 -1.07 0.12 -1.35
C GLY A 372 -1.61 1.55 -1.17
N ALA A 373 -0.96 2.38 -0.37
CA ALA A 373 -1.32 3.75 -0.06
C ALA A 373 -0.02 4.55 0.01
N ARG A 374 0.10 5.53 -0.89
CA ARG A 374 1.22 6.49 -1.00
C ARG A 374 2.48 5.88 -1.61
N SER A 375 2.66 6.10 -2.91
CA SER A 375 3.96 6.14 -3.55
C SER A 375 4.84 7.20 -2.86
N ARG A 376 5.67 6.77 -1.91
CA ARG A 376 6.82 7.56 -1.45
C ARG A 376 8.03 7.13 -2.28
N VAL A 377 8.95 8.05 -2.55
CA VAL A 377 10.27 7.68 -3.08
C VAL A 377 11.09 7.27 -1.86
N ALA A 378 11.69 6.07 -1.89
CA ALA A 378 12.70 5.74 -0.89
C ALA A 378 13.83 6.73 -1.10
N ALA A 379 14.01 7.70 -0.20
CA ALA A 379 15.23 8.47 -0.11
C ALA A 379 16.15 7.71 0.86
N PRO A 380 17.47 7.61 0.58
CA PRO A 380 18.37 6.88 1.46
C PRO A 380 18.34 7.48 2.87
N PRO A 381 18.26 6.66 3.94
CA PRO A 381 18.67 7.11 5.26
C PRO A 381 20.18 7.38 5.26
N ARG A 382 20.56 8.35 6.09
CA ARG A 382 21.88 9.02 6.18
C ARG A 382 23.10 8.13 6.00
#